data_AF-A0AA47FHR4-F1
#
_entry.id   AF-A0AA47FHR4-F1
#
_cell.length_a   1.000
_cell.length_b   1.000
_cell.length_c   1.000
_cell.angle_alpha   90.00
_cell.angle_beta   90.00
_cell.angle_gamma   90.00
#
_symmetry.space_group_name_H-M   'P 1'
#
loop_
_entity.id
_entity.type
_entity.pdbx_description
1 polymer ?
#
loop_
_entity_poly.entity_id
_entity_poly.type
_entity_poly.pdbx_seq_one_letter_code
_entity_poly.pdbx_strand_id
1 'polypeptide(L)'
;MDPRARIEAFLADYAAAHAEVKPLFDKWKEEDPFPAWYSKTADLRATHQLERSLKGDIAGFSEPAVFSPETVTIERIDVYGTSAMARLARSRRAMGRPIIEMMLVRVGDDWRIDTIDDYHEEPGSPLVDKDVLEAWKIAADKTNPMEALHKEDMPDPAAVFSAAWAREALSEDYVEDVISDSMEWREEDGDENDPETFAAVHTRAVAEIYRNAEVGPAEIQEIGQFPHGSYLAVGDPYGEISLCALKIDPGVARAQALLTTLGGERCVAALRVILAGREPVQWKHAIVVQKPVRSMDFCSWHELDTRSGNGAIADADAFFGMTHRQYSRVERQVEQAFLMDPGSGPIGASTYSGRQYGVAQAYWGLDEDGRPVQLVLDHQELWAPADSPEATA
;
A
#
# COMPACT_ATOMS: atom_id res chain seq x y z
N MET A 1 35.09 20.22 -1.70
CA MET A 1 33.88 20.97 -2.14
C MET A 1 33.04 21.23 -0.90
N ASP A 2 32.23 22.29 -0.82
CA ASP A 2 31.25 22.46 0.28
C ASP A 2 29.88 21.90 -0.14
N PRO A 3 28.92 21.70 0.80
CA PRO A 3 27.61 21.15 0.45
C PRO A 3 26.83 21.98 -0.57
N ARG A 4 26.97 23.31 -0.54
CA ARG A 4 26.29 24.21 -1.48
C ARG A 4 26.80 23.98 -2.90
N ALA A 5 28.12 24.02 -3.08
CA ALA A 5 28.77 23.80 -4.35
C ALA A 5 28.44 22.41 -4.93
N ARG A 6 28.30 21.39 -4.08
CA ARG A 6 27.84 20.06 -4.52
C ARG A 6 26.43 20.09 -5.09
N ILE A 7 25.49 20.75 -4.40
CA ILE A 7 24.10 20.87 -4.87
C ILE A 7 24.04 21.69 -6.16
N GLU A 8 24.73 22.82 -6.22
CA GLU A 8 24.76 23.70 -7.40
C GLU A 8 25.35 22.97 -8.62
N ALA A 9 26.42 22.18 -8.42
CA ALA A 9 26.99 21.32 -9.47
C ALA A 9 25.99 20.25 -9.93
N PHE A 10 25.31 19.57 -9.00
CA PHE A 10 24.28 18.58 -9.35
C PHE A 10 23.14 19.19 -10.18
N LEU A 11 22.62 20.36 -9.78
CA LEU A 11 21.56 21.04 -10.51
C LEU A 11 22.00 21.42 -11.93
N ALA A 12 23.22 21.95 -12.08
CA ALA A 12 23.77 22.34 -13.38
C ALA A 12 24.01 21.12 -14.29
N ASP A 13 24.63 20.06 -13.76
CA ASP A 13 24.94 18.85 -14.51
C ASP A 13 23.65 18.10 -14.92
N TYR A 14 22.64 18.04 -14.06
CA TYR A 14 21.34 17.49 -14.41
C TYR A 14 20.67 18.27 -15.55
N ALA A 15 20.66 19.61 -15.45
CA ALA A 15 20.07 20.46 -16.49
C ALA A 15 20.80 20.31 -17.84
N ALA A 16 22.13 20.19 -17.82
CA ALA A 16 22.93 19.94 -19.03
C ALA A 16 22.60 18.58 -19.65
N ALA A 17 22.60 17.51 -18.84
CA ALA A 17 22.23 16.18 -19.29
C ALA A 17 20.80 16.11 -19.86
N HIS A 18 19.85 16.79 -19.21
CA HIS A 18 18.47 16.91 -19.68
C HIS A 18 18.41 17.58 -21.05
N ALA A 19 19.09 18.72 -21.23
CA ALA A 19 19.13 19.46 -22.48
C ALA A 19 19.75 18.66 -23.65
N GLU A 20 20.75 17.81 -23.37
CA GLU A 20 21.36 16.93 -24.37
C GLU A 20 20.40 15.85 -24.86
N VAL A 21 19.60 15.27 -23.97
CA VAL A 21 18.67 14.15 -24.28
C VAL A 21 17.32 14.66 -24.78
N LYS A 22 16.90 15.87 -24.42
CA LYS A 22 15.60 16.46 -24.79
C LYS A 22 15.22 16.31 -26.27
N PRO A 23 16.10 16.56 -27.26
CA PRO A 23 15.74 16.41 -28.66
C PRO A 23 15.35 14.98 -29.07
N LEU A 24 15.76 13.96 -28.30
CA LEU A 24 15.34 12.58 -28.52
C LEU A 24 13.88 12.35 -28.08
N PHE A 25 13.45 13.02 -27.00
CA PHE A 25 12.06 13.00 -26.55
C PHE A 25 11.10 13.68 -27.53
N ASP A 26 11.56 14.68 -28.30
CA ASP A 26 10.77 15.25 -29.40
C ASP A 26 10.49 14.24 -30.52
N LYS A 27 11.31 13.17 -30.60
CA LYS A 27 11.23 12.09 -31.60
C LYS A 27 10.92 10.72 -31.00
N TRP A 28 10.34 10.68 -29.79
CA TRP A 28 10.09 9.43 -29.04
C TRP A 28 9.25 8.37 -29.77
N LYS A 29 8.55 8.76 -30.85
CA LYS A 29 7.81 7.83 -31.73
C LYS A 29 8.70 7.05 -32.70
N GLU A 30 9.94 7.50 -32.92
CA GLU A 30 10.91 6.88 -33.82
C GLU A 30 11.84 5.92 -33.07
N GLU A 31 12.27 6.31 -31.87
CA GLU A 31 13.15 5.55 -31.00
C GLU A 31 12.86 5.89 -29.54
N ASP A 32 12.92 4.89 -28.65
CA ASP A 32 12.77 5.09 -27.22
C ASP A 32 13.96 5.91 -26.67
N PRO A 33 13.74 7.14 -26.14
CA PRO A 33 14.81 7.99 -25.63
C PRO A 33 15.26 7.60 -24.21
N PHE A 34 14.51 6.75 -23.48
CA PHE A 34 14.79 6.42 -22.09
C PHE A 34 16.15 5.75 -21.86
N PRO A 35 16.64 4.82 -22.70
CA PRO A 35 17.98 4.26 -22.54
C PRO A 35 19.09 5.32 -22.51
N ALA A 36 19.00 6.35 -23.37
CA ALA A 36 19.95 7.46 -23.38
C ALA A 36 19.85 8.29 -22.10
N TRP A 37 18.63 8.55 -21.63
CA TRP A 37 18.38 9.25 -20.36
C TRP A 37 18.91 8.47 -19.15
N TYR A 38 18.67 7.15 -19.09
CA TYR A 38 19.13 6.29 -18.02
C TYR A 38 20.67 6.21 -17.96
N SER A 39 21.34 6.23 -19.11
CA SER A 39 22.81 6.33 -19.14
C SER A 39 23.30 7.63 -18.51
N LYS A 40 22.67 8.78 -18.84
CA LYS A 40 23.05 10.08 -18.26
C LYS A 40 22.80 10.15 -16.76
N THR A 41 21.67 9.62 -16.30
CA THR A 41 21.35 9.60 -14.87
C THR A 41 22.26 8.65 -14.09
N ALA A 42 22.77 7.57 -14.71
CA ALA A 42 23.81 6.74 -14.10
C ALA A 42 25.12 7.51 -13.86
N ASP A 43 25.57 8.30 -14.84
CA ASP A 43 26.77 9.15 -14.70
C ASP A 43 26.59 10.22 -13.60
N LEU A 44 25.40 10.82 -13.52
CA LEU A 44 25.04 11.77 -12.47
C LEU A 44 25.05 11.13 -11.09
N ARG A 45 24.50 9.91 -10.95
CA ARG A 45 24.53 9.15 -9.68
C ARG A 45 25.98 8.89 -9.25
N ALA A 46 26.83 8.39 -10.15
CA ALA A 46 28.24 8.12 -9.87
C ALA A 46 29.02 9.39 -9.44
N THR A 47 28.66 10.53 -10.02
CA THR A 47 29.34 11.82 -9.76
C THR A 47 28.88 12.50 -8.48
N HIS A 48 27.58 12.45 -8.18
CA HIS A 48 26.96 13.29 -7.14
C HIS A 48 26.41 12.53 -5.94
N GLN A 49 25.95 11.31 -6.14
CA GLN A 49 25.31 10.53 -5.09
C GLN A 49 26.28 9.54 -4.41
N LEU A 50 25.87 9.00 -3.27
CA LEU A 50 26.49 7.81 -2.70
C LEU A 50 26.06 6.55 -3.46
N GLU A 51 26.99 5.60 -3.64
CA GLU A 51 26.70 4.31 -4.30
C GLU A 51 25.58 3.52 -3.61
N ARG A 52 25.41 3.68 -2.29
CA ARG A 52 24.37 3.02 -1.50
C ARG A 52 23.02 3.77 -1.46
N SER A 53 22.89 4.89 -2.17
CA SER A 53 21.64 5.63 -2.24
C SER A 53 20.59 4.78 -2.97
N LEU A 54 19.67 4.16 -2.22
CA LEU A 54 18.67 3.22 -2.73
C LEU A 54 17.39 3.91 -3.25
N LYS A 55 17.16 5.20 -2.95
CA LYS A 55 16.03 5.99 -3.49
C LYS A 55 16.33 7.49 -3.46
N GLY A 56 15.97 8.14 -4.56
CA GLY A 56 16.28 9.53 -4.92
C GLY A 56 16.20 9.61 -6.44
N ASP A 57 15.09 9.09 -6.99
CA ASP A 57 15.02 8.72 -8.39
C ASP A 57 15.07 9.95 -9.29
N ILE A 58 16.25 10.21 -9.82
CA ILE A 58 16.50 11.24 -10.82
C ILE A 58 16.20 10.73 -12.23
N ALA A 59 15.63 9.52 -12.38
CA ALA A 59 15.35 8.90 -13.69
C ALA A 59 14.07 9.43 -14.35
N GLY A 60 13.25 10.22 -13.66
CA GLY A 60 12.12 10.92 -14.26
C GLY A 60 12.58 11.94 -15.31
N PHE A 61 11.85 12.04 -16.42
CA PHE A 61 12.06 13.08 -17.44
C PHE A 61 10.85 14.00 -17.51
N SER A 62 11.06 15.32 -17.42
CA SER A 62 9.98 16.33 -17.47
C SER A 62 10.44 17.58 -18.19
N GLU A 63 9.49 18.41 -18.64
CA GLU A 63 9.78 19.77 -19.13
C GLU A 63 9.03 20.80 -18.27
N PRO A 64 9.73 21.75 -17.62
CA PRO A 64 11.19 21.90 -17.54
C PRO A 64 11.86 20.78 -16.73
N ALA A 65 13.19 20.70 -16.80
CA ALA A 65 14.00 19.73 -16.04
C ALA A 65 13.66 19.74 -14.55
N VAL A 66 13.47 18.55 -13.96
CA VAL A 66 13.14 18.36 -12.54
C VAL A 66 14.16 19.05 -11.63
N PHE A 67 15.44 18.99 -11.98
CA PHE A 67 16.51 19.65 -11.23
C PHE A 67 17.24 20.61 -12.16
N SER A 68 17.04 21.91 -11.96
CA SER A 68 17.74 22.95 -12.72
C SER A 68 17.94 24.19 -11.85
N PRO A 69 19.05 24.95 -12.03
CA PRO A 69 19.24 26.23 -11.37
C PRO A 69 18.13 27.26 -11.69
N GLU A 70 17.40 27.08 -12.81
CA GLU A 70 16.28 27.95 -13.19
C GLU A 70 14.97 27.61 -12.45
N THR A 71 14.82 26.35 -12.03
CA THR A 71 13.58 25.83 -11.46
C THR A 71 13.69 25.52 -9.98
N VAL A 72 14.90 25.43 -9.42
CA VAL A 72 15.16 25.05 -8.04
C VAL A 72 16.10 26.06 -7.38
N THR A 73 15.70 26.58 -6.22
CA THR A 73 16.49 27.53 -5.42
C THR A 73 16.87 26.92 -4.08
N ILE A 74 18.13 27.02 -3.69
CA ILE A 74 18.60 26.59 -2.36
C ILE A 74 18.20 27.65 -1.32
N GLU A 75 17.30 27.30 -0.41
CA GLU A 75 16.82 28.20 0.64
C GLU A 75 17.71 28.15 1.89
N ARG A 76 18.08 26.94 2.31
CA ARG A 76 18.83 26.72 3.56
C ARG A 76 19.75 25.50 3.43
N ILE A 77 20.90 25.57 4.09
CA ILE A 77 21.79 24.42 4.29
C ILE A 77 22.23 24.42 5.74
N ASP A 78 21.89 23.37 6.47
CA ASP A 78 22.33 23.14 7.84
C ASP A 78 23.41 22.06 7.84
N VAL A 79 24.60 22.36 8.38
CA VAL A 79 25.73 21.42 8.41
C VAL A 79 25.89 20.87 9.82
N TYR A 80 25.92 19.54 9.92
CA TYR A 80 26.03 18.76 11.14
C TYR A 80 27.28 17.88 11.11
N GLY A 81 28.46 18.50 11.23
CA GLY A 81 29.74 17.80 11.18
C GLY A 81 29.99 17.17 9.81
N THR A 82 29.80 15.85 9.70
CA THR A 82 29.98 15.08 8.45
C THR A 82 28.69 14.84 7.68
N SER A 83 27.56 15.40 8.11
CA SER A 83 26.31 15.43 7.33
C SER A 83 25.83 16.86 7.13
N ALA A 84 24.98 17.07 6.14
CA ALA A 84 24.29 18.33 5.91
C ALA A 84 22.87 18.05 5.42
N MET A 85 21.93 18.89 5.82
CA MET A 85 20.57 18.89 5.30
C MET A 85 20.35 20.19 4.54
N ALA A 86 19.99 20.10 3.27
CA ALA A 86 19.66 21.24 2.44
C ALA A 86 18.16 21.26 2.15
N ARG A 87 17.56 22.43 2.28
CA ARG A 87 16.20 22.72 1.83
C ARG A 87 16.25 23.53 0.55
N LEU A 88 15.53 23.08 -0.46
CA LEU A 88 15.38 23.75 -1.73
C LEU A 88 13.90 23.96 -2.04
N ALA A 89 13.60 25.07 -2.71
CA ALA A 89 12.28 25.39 -3.22
C ALA A 89 12.22 25.16 -4.72
N ARG A 90 11.20 24.43 -5.16
CA ARG A 90 10.86 24.22 -6.57
C ARG A 90 9.90 25.31 -7.04
N SER A 91 10.18 25.87 -8.19
CA SER A 91 9.30 26.80 -8.89
C SER A 91 7.96 26.14 -9.19
N ARG A 92 6.86 26.89 -9.03
CA ARG A 92 5.50 26.43 -9.36
C ARG A 92 5.30 26.01 -10.82
N ARG A 93 6.24 26.38 -11.70
CA ARG A 93 6.21 26.02 -13.13
C ARG A 93 6.89 24.69 -13.44
N ALA A 94 7.62 24.12 -12.48
CA ALA A 94 8.33 22.86 -12.66
C ALA A 94 7.51 21.69 -12.10
N MET A 95 7.62 20.54 -12.77
CA MET A 95 7.00 19.29 -12.32
C MET A 95 7.64 18.82 -11.01
N GLY A 96 6.83 18.21 -10.13
CA GLY A 96 7.26 17.66 -8.84
C GLY A 96 6.74 18.48 -7.66
N ARG A 97 7.09 18.05 -6.44
CA ARG A 97 6.61 18.70 -5.22
C ARG A 97 7.39 19.99 -4.91
N PRO A 98 6.76 21.01 -4.29
CA PRO A 98 7.33 22.35 -4.10
C PRO A 98 8.54 22.41 -3.17
N ILE A 99 8.66 21.49 -2.22
CA ILE A 99 9.76 21.47 -1.24
C ILE A 99 10.64 20.28 -1.55
N ILE A 100 11.96 20.48 -1.58
CA ILE A 100 12.95 19.41 -1.74
C ILE A 100 13.87 19.44 -0.52
N GLU A 101 14.09 18.30 0.12
CA GLU A 101 15.18 18.12 1.07
C GLU A 101 16.26 17.22 0.47
N MET A 102 17.52 17.67 0.54
CA MET A 102 18.68 16.86 0.15
C MET A 102 19.53 16.60 1.39
N MET A 103 19.73 15.32 1.72
CA MET A 103 20.70 14.93 2.72
C MET A 103 22.04 14.69 2.05
N LEU A 104 23.09 15.30 2.57
CA LEU A 104 24.45 15.11 2.11
C LEU A 104 25.31 14.52 3.22
N VAL A 105 26.29 13.71 2.84
CA VAL A 105 27.31 13.20 3.74
C VAL A 105 28.69 13.45 3.19
N ARG A 106 29.65 13.67 4.09
CA ARG A 106 31.05 13.88 3.74
C ARG A 106 31.74 12.53 3.55
N VAL A 107 32.32 12.32 2.38
CA VAL A 107 33.15 11.17 2.04
C VAL A 107 34.56 11.68 1.71
N GLY A 108 35.50 11.46 2.63
CA GLY A 108 36.84 12.06 2.53
C GLY A 108 36.75 13.59 2.51
N ASP A 109 37.28 14.20 1.44
CA ASP A 109 37.26 15.66 1.24
C ASP A 109 36.12 16.16 0.32
N ASP A 110 35.16 15.29 0.05
CA ASP A 110 34.04 15.54 -0.83
C ASP A 110 32.69 15.36 -0.11
N TRP A 111 31.63 15.98 -0.65
CA TRP A 111 30.27 15.79 -0.20
C TRP A 111 29.48 15.03 -1.25
N ARG A 112 28.69 14.06 -0.81
CA ARG A 112 27.83 13.24 -1.66
C ARG A 112 26.40 13.33 -1.20
N ILE A 113 25.48 13.38 -2.16
CA ILE A 113 24.04 13.34 -1.90
C ILE A 113 23.69 11.91 -1.48
N ASP A 114 23.17 11.76 -0.28
CA ASP A 114 22.69 10.49 0.26
C ASP A 114 21.21 10.27 -0.09
N THR A 115 20.37 11.29 0.05
CA THR A 115 18.94 11.23 -0.29
C THR A 115 18.45 12.52 -0.94
N ILE A 116 17.43 12.40 -1.79
CA ILE A 116 16.66 13.52 -2.35
C ILE A 116 15.19 13.19 -2.13
N ASP A 117 14.51 14.03 -1.36
CA ASP A 117 13.08 13.89 -1.04
C ASP A 117 12.31 15.12 -1.46
N ASP A 118 11.07 14.93 -1.87
CA ASP A 118 10.19 16.03 -2.22
C ASP A 118 8.83 15.95 -1.49
N TYR A 119 8.30 17.11 -1.11
CA TYR A 119 7.14 17.24 -0.21
C TYR A 119 6.14 18.28 -0.70
N HIS A 120 4.85 17.94 -0.62
CA HIS A 120 3.75 18.88 -0.90
C HIS A 120 3.58 19.91 0.21
N GLU A 121 3.86 19.49 1.44
CA GLU A 121 3.68 20.26 2.66
C GLU A 121 4.99 20.30 3.46
N GLU A 122 5.00 20.99 4.59
CA GLU A 122 6.22 21.14 5.38
C GLU A 122 6.71 19.77 5.90
N PRO A 123 7.99 19.39 5.68
CA PRO A 123 8.47 18.05 6.02
C PRO A 123 8.34 17.69 7.52
N GLY A 124 8.27 18.71 8.38
CA GLY A 124 8.10 18.57 9.82
C GLY A 124 6.66 18.70 10.33
N SER A 125 5.67 18.97 9.47
CA SER A 125 4.26 18.94 9.87
C SER A 125 3.72 17.50 9.87
N PRO A 126 2.72 17.19 10.71
CA PRO A 126 2.09 15.88 10.71
C PRO A 126 1.34 15.61 9.40
N LEU A 127 1.09 14.33 9.08
CA LEU A 127 0.26 13.94 7.94
C LEU A 127 -1.19 14.42 8.08
N VAL A 128 -1.71 14.42 9.31
CA VAL A 128 -3.04 14.94 9.65
C VAL A 128 -2.94 15.87 10.85
N ASP A 129 -3.59 17.03 10.77
CA ASP A 129 -3.69 17.94 11.90
C ASP A 129 -4.33 17.25 13.12
N LYS A 130 -3.75 17.47 14.29
CA LYS A 130 -4.22 16.82 15.52
C LYS A 130 -5.70 17.04 15.79
N ASP A 131 -6.20 18.26 15.60
CA ASP A 131 -7.60 18.59 15.84
C ASP A 131 -8.54 17.87 14.84
N VAL A 132 -8.07 17.62 13.61
CA VAL A 132 -8.80 16.85 12.61
C VAL A 132 -8.87 15.38 13.01
N LEU A 133 -7.73 14.80 13.42
CA LEU A 133 -7.69 13.42 13.89
C LEU A 133 -8.58 13.20 15.12
N GLU A 134 -8.57 14.13 16.08
CA GLU A 134 -9.47 14.07 17.24
C GLU A 134 -10.95 14.19 16.84
N ALA A 135 -11.28 15.03 15.86
CA ALA A 135 -12.64 15.09 15.32
C ALA A 135 -13.06 13.76 14.68
N TRP A 136 -12.16 13.08 13.96
CA TRP A 136 -12.43 11.76 13.40
C TRP A 136 -12.70 10.72 14.49
N LYS A 137 -11.91 10.69 15.57
CA LYS A 137 -12.14 9.77 16.70
C LYS A 137 -13.46 10.04 17.42
N ILE A 138 -13.80 11.31 17.64
CA ILE A 138 -15.09 11.70 18.26
C ILE A 138 -16.27 11.26 17.38
N ALA A 139 -16.11 11.33 16.06
CA ALA A 139 -17.13 10.88 15.14
C ALA A 139 -17.19 9.34 15.06
N ALA A 140 -16.05 8.65 15.08
CA ALA A 140 -15.94 7.19 15.15
C ALA A 140 -16.67 6.64 16.39
N ASP A 141 -16.51 7.29 17.55
CA ASP A 141 -17.20 6.94 18.80
C ASP A 141 -18.74 7.03 18.73
N LYS A 142 -19.29 7.69 17.70
CA LYS A 142 -20.74 7.83 17.48
C LYS A 142 -21.26 6.95 16.35
N THR A 143 -20.37 6.28 15.63
CA THR A 143 -20.69 5.43 14.48
C THR A 143 -20.86 3.99 14.95
N ASN A 144 -21.78 3.24 14.34
CA ASN A 144 -21.78 1.80 14.51
C ASN A 144 -20.52 1.25 13.83
N PRO A 145 -19.53 0.69 14.57
CA PRO A 145 -18.19 0.53 14.04
C PRO A 145 -18.01 -0.68 13.12
N MET A 146 -19.08 -1.46 12.94
CA MET A 146 -19.07 -2.74 12.25
C MET A 146 -20.41 -3.06 11.60
N GLU A 147 -20.36 -3.76 10.47
CA GLU A 147 -21.53 -4.30 9.77
C GLU A 147 -21.45 -5.83 9.62
N ALA A 148 -22.60 -6.47 9.46
CA ALA A 148 -22.64 -7.92 9.23
C ALA A 148 -21.98 -8.26 7.89
N LEU A 149 -21.36 -9.44 7.80
CA LEU A 149 -20.95 -9.99 6.51
C LEU A 149 -22.19 -10.22 5.63
N HIS A 150 -22.04 -9.90 4.35
CA HIS A 150 -22.96 -10.29 3.29
C HIS A 150 -22.66 -11.72 2.84
N LYS A 151 -23.60 -12.34 2.12
CA LYS A 151 -23.48 -13.74 1.70
C LYS A 151 -22.38 -13.90 0.63
N GLU A 152 -22.13 -12.82 -0.09
CA GLU A 152 -21.17 -12.64 -1.16
C GLU A 152 -19.75 -12.46 -0.63
N ASP A 153 -19.57 -12.11 0.66
CA ASP A 153 -18.28 -11.88 1.33
C ASP A 153 -17.64 -13.19 1.86
N MET A 154 -18.15 -14.35 1.44
CA MET A 154 -17.48 -15.61 1.77
C MET A 154 -16.11 -15.63 1.10
N PRO A 155 -15.11 -16.33 1.66
CA PRO A 155 -15.14 -17.12 2.90
C PRO A 155 -15.06 -16.28 4.17
N ASP A 156 -15.22 -16.99 5.29
CA ASP A 156 -14.70 -16.57 6.59
C ASP A 156 -13.21 -16.14 6.47
N PRO A 157 -12.87 -14.87 6.79
CA PRO A 157 -11.51 -14.34 6.70
C PRO A 157 -10.47 -15.12 7.51
N ALA A 158 -10.86 -15.88 8.55
CA ALA A 158 -9.94 -16.73 9.33
C ALA A 158 -9.63 -18.06 8.66
N ALA A 159 -10.54 -18.57 7.83
CA ALA A 159 -10.50 -19.95 7.38
C ALA A 159 -9.19 -20.25 6.65
N VAL A 160 -8.76 -19.32 5.80
CA VAL A 160 -7.52 -19.43 5.01
C VAL A 160 -6.24 -19.28 5.85
N PHE A 161 -6.28 -18.57 6.98
CA PHE A 161 -5.14 -18.47 7.91
C PHE A 161 -4.91 -19.75 8.74
N SER A 162 -5.74 -20.78 8.59
CA SER A 162 -5.56 -22.07 9.26
C SER A 162 -5.21 -23.21 8.31
N ALA A 163 -5.20 -22.93 7.00
CA ALA A 163 -5.05 -23.92 5.95
C ALA A 163 -3.66 -23.88 5.32
N ALA A 164 -3.14 -25.04 4.92
CA ALA A 164 -1.91 -25.15 4.13
C ALA A 164 -2.16 -25.01 2.62
N TRP A 165 -3.43 -25.13 2.19
CA TRP A 165 -3.87 -25.03 0.82
C TRP A 165 -5.18 -24.25 0.77
N ALA A 166 -5.34 -23.43 -0.25
CA ALA A 166 -6.54 -22.61 -0.45
C ALA A 166 -6.92 -22.53 -1.93
N ARG A 167 -8.22 -22.33 -2.18
CA ARG A 167 -8.78 -22.04 -3.50
C ARG A 167 -8.60 -20.58 -3.84
N GLU A 168 -8.34 -20.31 -5.12
CA GLU A 168 -8.36 -18.97 -5.70
C GLU A 168 -9.73 -18.31 -5.51
N ALA A 169 -9.71 -17.02 -5.18
CA ALA A 169 -10.90 -16.18 -5.27
C ALA A 169 -11.09 -15.70 -6.72
N LEU A 170 -12.33 -15.81 -7.19
CA LEU A 170 -12.71 -15.46 -8.55
C LEU A 170 -13.54 -14.18 -8.51
N SER A 171 -13.26 -13.24 -9.40
CA SER A 171 -14.08 -12.03 -9.51
C SER A 171 -15.48 -12.37 -10.05
N GLU A 172 -16.49 -11.60 -9.63
CA GLU A 172 -17.87 -11.77 -10.13
C GLU A 172 -17.92 -11.66 -11.66
N ASP A 173 -17.22 -10.68 -12.23
CA ASP A 173 -17.10 -10.51 -13.69
C ASP A 173 -16.55 -11.77 -14.38
N TYR A 174 -15.51 -12.40 -13.81
CA TYR A 174 -14.95 -13.63 -14.36
C TYR A 174 -15.95 -14.79 -14.26
N VAL A 175 -16.62 -14.91 -13.11
CA VAL A 175 -17.63 -15.96 -12.90
C VAL A 175 -18.77 -15.80 -13.89
N GLU A 176 -19.31 -14.60 -14.08
CA GLU A 176 -20.39 -14.33 -15.04
C GLU A 176 -19.96 -14.57 -16.49
N ASP A 177 -18.73 -14.19 -16.88
CA ASP A 177 -18.18 -14.50 -18.20
C ASP A 177 -18.10 -16.01 -18.43
N VAL A 178 -17.57 -16.77 -17.45
CA VAL A 178 -17.46 -18.23 -17.56
C VAL A 178 -18.85 -18.89 -17.57
N ILE A 179 -19.80 -18.42 -16.76
CA ILE A 179 -21.18 -18.92 -16.77
C ILE A 179 -21.82 -18.71 -18.14
N SER A 180 -21.63 -17.52 -18.74
CA SER A 180 -22.21 -17.21 -20.05
C SER A 180 -21.74 -18.18 -21.15
N ASP A 181 -20.52 -18.69 -21.04
CA ASP A 181 -19.90 -19.62 -22.00
C ASP A 181 -20.11 -21.11 -21.67
N SER A 182 -20.30 -21.46 -20.40
CA SER A 182 -20.25 -22.86 -19.92
C SER A 182 -21.51 -23.37 -19.23
N MET A 183 -22.50 -22.51 -18.95
CA MET A 183 -23.74 -22.93 -18.30
C MET A 183 -24.57 -23.82 -19.24
N GLU A 184 -24.66 -25.10 -18.89
CA GLU A 184 -25.47 -26.07 -19.61
C GLU A 184 -26.77 -26.39 -18.88
N TRP A 185 -27.88 -26.35 -19.63
CA TRP A 185 -29.18 -26.82 -19.22
C TRP A 185 -29.27 -28.34 -19.35
N ARG A 186 -29.69 -29.01 -18.28
CA ARG A 186 -29.98 -30.45 -18.26
C ARG A 186 -31.47 -30.68 -18.48
N GLU A 187 -31.84 -31.84 -19.04
CA GLU A 187 -33.25 -32.20 -19.25
C GLU A 187 -34.08 -32.18 -17.95
N GLU A 188 -33.42 -32.36 -16.80
CA GLU A 188 -34.03 -32.35 -15.47
C GLU A 188 -34.21 -30.95 -14.86
N ASP A 189 -33.63 -29.91 -15.46
CA ASP A 189 -33.57 -28.58 -14.86
C ASP A 189 -34.89 -27.81 -15.00
N GLY A 190 -35.68 -28.04 -16.05
CA GLY A 190 -36.97 -27.37 -16.24
C GLY A 190 -36.96 -26.30 -17.34
N ASP A 191 -37.79 -25.26 -17.21
CA ASP A 191 -37.93 -24.20 -18.21
C ASP A 191 -36.88 -23.10 -18.00
N GLU A 192 -36.08 -22.82 -19.03
CA GLU A 192 -35.06 -21.77 -19.02
C GLU A 192 -35.61 -20.36 -18.85
N ASN A 193 -36.89 -20.15 -19.19
CA ASN A 193 -37.56 -18.86 -19.09
C ASN A 193 -38.23 -18.65 -17.72
N ASP A 194 -38.23 -19.68 -16.86
CA ASP A 194 -38.73 -19.55 -15.50
C ASP A 194 -37.65 -18.95 -14.58
N PRO A 195 -37.90 -17.79 -13.93
CA PRO A 195 -36.89 -17.10 -13.14
C PRO A 195 -36.35 -17.90 -11.94
N GLU A 196 -37.20 -18.71 -11.27
CA GLU A 196 -36.76 -19.51 -10.13
C GLU A 196 -35.86 -20.67 -10.59
N THR A 197 -36.23 -21.29 -11.71
CA THR A 197 -35.47 -22.35 -12.36
C THR A 197 -34.12 -21.84 -12.84
N PHE A 198 -34.10 -20.69 -13.53
CA PHE A 198 -32.86 -20.03 -13.97
C PHE A 198 -31.95 -19.73 -12.78
N ALA A 199 -32.48 -19.15 -11.69
CA ALA A 199 -31.69 -18.84 -10.50
C ALA A 199 -31.07 -20.10 -9.85
N ALA A 200 -31.78 -21.23 -9.86
CA ALA A 200 -31.26 -22.49 -9.34
C ALA A 200 -30.14 -23.06 -10.22
N VAL A 201 -30.28 -23.03 -11.54
CA VAL A 201 -29.26 -23.47 -12.50
C VAL A 201 -28.02 -22.57 -12.43
N HIS A 202 -28.21 -21.25 -12.38
CA HIS A 202 -27.14 -20.27 -12.20
C HIS A 202 -26.39 -20.51 -10.88
N THR A 203 -27.10 -20.66 -9.77
CA THR A 203 -26.50 -20.98 -8.46
C THR A 203 -25.67 -22.26 -8.50
N ARG A 204 -26.13 -23.30 -9.21
CA ARG A 204 -25.37 -24.55 -9.40
C ARG A 204 -24.11 -24.31 -10.22
N ALA A 205 -24.20 -23.56 -11.32
CA ALA A 205 -23.07 -23.26 -12.19
C ALA A 205 -21.99 -22.44 -11.44
N VAL A 206 -22.38 -21.40 -10.71
CA VAL A 206 -21.50 -20.64 -9.81
C VAL A 206 -20.79 -21.60 -8.85
N ALA A 207 -21.53 -22.49 -8.18
CA ALA A 207 -20.96 -23.42 -7.21
C ALA A 207 -19.99 -24.44 -7.85
N GLU A 208 -20.18 -24.80 -9.12
CA GLU A 208 -19.27 -25.69 -9.87
C GLU A 208 -17.99 -24.96 -10.27
N ILE A 209 -18.07 -23.71 -10.71
CA ILE A 209 -16.92 -22.86 -11.02
C ILE A 209 -16.03 -22.72 -9.78
N TYR A 210 -16.59 -22.31 -8.64
CA TYR A 210 -15.83 -22.19 -7.39
C TYR A 210 -15.28 -23.53 -6.89
N ARG A 211 -15.92 -24.66 -7.20
CA ARG A 211 -15.40 -25.99 -6.85
C ARG A 211 -14.16 -26.34 -7.66
N ASN A 212 -14.12 -25.90 -8.91
CA ASN A 212 -13.05 -26.18 -9.88
C ASN A 212 -11.97 -25.08 -9.91
N ALA A 213 -12.11 -24.02 -9.10
CA ALA A 213 -11.11 -22.98 -8.94
C ALA A 213 -9.73 -23.56 -8.58
N GLU A 214 -8.67 -22.89 -9.02
CA GLU A 214 -7.30 -23.34 -8.79
C GLU A 214 -7.02 -23.46 -7.29
N VAL A 215 -6.32 -24.53 -6.90
CA VAL A 215 -5.92 -24.78 -5.51
C VAL A 215 -4.40 -24.64 -5.42
N GLY A 216 -3.94 -23.77 -4.52
CA GLY A 216 -2.53 -23.49 -4.32
C GLY A 216 -2.13 -23.47 -2.84
N PRO A 217 -0.82 -23.50 -2.56
CA PRO A 217 -0.32 -23.47 -1.19
C PRO A 217 -0.60 -22.13 -0.53
N ALA A 218 -0.94 -22.17 0.76
CA ALA A 218 -1.11 -21.01 1.62
C ALA A 218 -0.08 -21.07 2.76
N GLU A 219 0.65 -19.98 3.00
CA GLU A 219 1.68 -19.89 4.02
C GLU A 219 1.48 -18.65 4.89
N ILE A 220 1.68 -18.79 6.20
CA ILE A 220 1.66 -17.66 7.12
C ILE A 220 3.10 -17.21 7.37
N GLN A 221 3.39 -15.95 7.05
CA GLN A 221 4.62 -15.29 7.45
C GLN A 221 4.39 -14.42 8.69
N GLU A 222 5.20 -14.65 9.73
CA GLU A 222 5.27 -13.74 10.88
C GLU A 222 6.00 -12.45 10.49
N ILE A 223 5.37 -11.29 10.68
CA ILE A 223 5.99 -9.99 10.40
C ILE A 223 6.64 -9.43 11.66
N GLY A 224 5.95 -9.53 12.81
CA GLY A 224 6.45 -9.07 14.10
C GLY A 224 5.36 -8.46 14.98
N GLN A 225 5.76 -7.57 15.89
CA GLN A 225 4.86 -6.94 16.85
C GLN A 225 5.02 -5.42 16.86
N PHE A 226 3.92 -4.70 17.13
CA PHE A 226 3.93 -3.26 17.29
C PHE A 226 2.93 -2.81 18.38
N PRO A 227 3.24 -1.75 19.14
CA PRO A 227 2.30 -1.16 20.09
C PRO A 227 1.17 -0.42 19.35
N HIS A 228 -0.02 -0.42 19.94
CA HIS A 228 -1.15 0.39 19.45
C HIS A 228 -1.90 1.05 20.61
N GLY A 229 -2.48 2.21 20.30
CA GLY A 229 -3.45 2.92 21.12
C GLY A 229 -4.87 2.43 20.87
N SER A 230 -5.82 3.36 20.93
CA SER A 230 -7.25 3.03 20.94
C SER A 230 -7.91 2.92 19.58
N TYR A 231 -7.22 3.27 18.49
CA TYR A 231 -7.74 3.12 17.13
C TYR A 231 -6.64 2.64 16.19
N LEU A 232 -7.05 1.88 15.18
CA LEU A 232 -6.18 1.46 14.10
C LEU A 232 -6.47 2.28 12.83
N ALA A 233 -5.44 2.38 11.98
CA ALA A 233 -5.55 2.86 10.62
C ALA A 233 -5.34 1.68 9.66
N VAL A 234 -6.12 1.62 8.58
CA VAL A 234 -6.10 0.54 7.58
C VAL A 234 -6.23 1.08 6.16
N GLY A 235 -5.58 0.46 5.19
CA GLY A 235 -5.70 0.81 3.77
C GLY A 235 -4.34 0.82 3.07
N ASP A 236 -4.22 1.63 2.03
CA ASP A 236 -2.97 1.80 1.29
C ASP A 236 -2.08 2.86 1.97
N PRO A 237 -0.91 2.46 2.52
CA PRO A 237 -0.03 3.40 3.18
C PRO A 237 0.53 4.46 2.23
N TYR A 238 0.54 4.24 0.91
CA TYR A 238 1.03 5.16 -0.13
C TYR A 238 -0.07 5.86 -0.92
N GLY A 239 -1.32 5.49 -0.64
CA GLY A 239 -2.51 6.04 -1.26
C GLY A 239 -3.49 6.55 -0.22
N GLU A 240 -4.51 5.76 0.06
CA GLU A 240 -5.57 6.11 0.99
C GLU A 240 -5.60 5.14 2.18
N ILE A 241 -5.21 5.68 3.34
CA ILE A 241 -5.34 5.01 4.63
C ILE A 241 -6.43 5.69 5.45
N SER A 242 -7.25 4.87 6.10
CA SER A 242 -8.46 5.31 6.80
C SER A 242 -8.40 4.92 8.27
N LEU A 243 -9.02 5.74 9.13
CA LEU A 243 -9.25 5.41 10.53
C LEU A 243 -10.34 4.32 10.64
N CYS A 244 -10.07 3.23 11.34
CA CYS A 244 -11.09 2.27 11.74
C CYS A 244 -11.96 2.85 12.86
N ALA A 245 -13.29 2.74 12.72
CA ALA A 245 -14.23 3.33 13.66
C ALA A 245 -14.25 2.63 15.04
N LEU A 246 -13.84 1.36 15.11
CA LEU A 246 -13.87 0.60 16.36
C LEU A 246 -12.78 1.06 17.33
N LYS A 247 -13.21 1.53 18.50
CA LYS A 247 -12.33 1.79 19.63
C LYS A 247 -11.91 0.49 20.31
N ILE A 248 -10.62 0.35 20.56
CA ILE A 248 -10.01 -0.82 21.22
C ILE A 248 -9.19 -0.41 22.45
N ASP A 249 -8.90 -1.38 23.31
CA ASP A 249 -7.99 -1.17 24.43
C ASP A 249 -6.54 -1.11 23.91
N PRO A 250 -5.70 -0.15 24.38
CA PRO A 250 -4.30 -0.10 24.01
C PRO A 250 -3.54 -1.37 24.36
N GLY A 251 -2.57 -1.75 23.53
CA GLY A 251 -1.87 -3.01 23.68
C GLY A 251 -0.70 -3.19 22.72
N VAL A 252 -0.33 -4.45 22.50
CA VAL A 252 0.68 -4.87 21.53
C VAL A 252 0.00 -5.83 20.57
N ALA A 253 0.00 -5.48 19.29
CA ALA A 253 -0.54 -6.31 18.24
C ALA A 253 0.57 -7.16 17.61
N ARG A 254 0.21 -8.36 17.17
CA ARG A 254 1.08 -9.26 16.42
C ARG A 254 0.63 -9.32 14.96
N ALA A 255 1.52 -9.03 14.02
CA ALA A 255 1.22 -8.94 12.60
C ALA A 255 1.70 -10.17 11.82
N GLN A 256 0.85 -10.64 10.91
CA GLN A 256 1.13 -11.77 10.03
C GLN A 256 0.61 -11.50 8.62
N ALA A 257 1.35 -11.97 7.61
CA ALA A 257 0.90 -12.00 6.21
C ALA A 257 0.49 -13.41 5.82
N LEU A 258 -0.59 -13.54 5.05
CA LEU A 258 -0.96 -14.76 4.35
C LEU A 258 -0.42 -14.69 2.93
N LEU A 259 0.36 -15.68 2.55
CA LEU A 259 1.04 -15.75 1.26
C LEU A 259 0.48 -16.90 0.43
N THR A 260 0.45 -16.72 -0.89
CA THR A 260 0.11 -17.76 -1.85
C THR A 260 0.99 -17.65 -3.09
N THR A 261 1.01 -18.70 -3.91
CA THR A 261 1.65 -18.72 -5.24
C THR A 261 0.65 -18.95 -6.37
N LEU A 262 -0.65 -18.86 -6.08
CA LEU A 262 -1.70 -18.90 -7.10
C LEU A 262 -1.48 -17.76 -8.11
N GLY A 263 -1.68 -18.05 -9.39
CA GLY A 263 -1.32 -17.14 -10.50
C GLY A 263 0.18 -17.02 -10.81
N GLY A 264 1.02 -17.88 -10.22
CA GLY A 264 2.39 -18.14 -10.67
C GLY A 264 3.51 -17.42 -9.89
N GLU A 265 3.24 -16.25 -9.32
CA GLU A 265 4.19 -15.51 -8.47
C GLU A 265 3.74 -15.49 -7.01
N ARG A 266 4.70 -15.38 -6.08
CA ARG A 266 4.39 -15.30 -4.65
C ARG A 266 3.75 -13.96 -4.33
N CYS A 267 2.51 -13.96 -3.88
CA CYS A 267 1.73 -12.78 -3.52
C CYS A 267 1.28 -12.79 -2.05
N VAL A 268 0.91 -11.62 -1.52
CA VAL A 268 0.25 -11.49 -0.21
C VAL A 268 -1.26 -11.46 -0.43
N ALA A 269 -1.94 -12.49 0.04
CA ALA A 269 -3.40 -12.61 -0.02
C ALA A 269 -4.09 -11.76 1.05
N ALA A 270 -3.52 -11.69 2.26
CA ALA A 270 -4.09 -10.89 3.34
C ALA A 270 -3.04 -10.49 4.39
N LEU A 271 -3.28 -9.36 5.05
CA LEU A 271 -2.55 -8.90 6.23
C LEU A 271 -3.49 -9.00 7.45
N ARG A 272 -3.03 -9.63 8.53
CA ARG A 272 -3.77 -9.62 9.81
C ARG A 272 -2.96 -9.04 10.95
N VAL A 273 -3.65 -8.41 11.88
CA VAL A 273 -3.13 -8.04 13.20
C VAL A 273 -3.96 -8.70 14.29
N ILE A 274 -3.29 -9.42 15.17
CA ILE A 274 -3.87 -10.15 16.30
C ILE A 274 -3.68 -9.29 17.55
N LEU A 275 -4.80 -8.87 18.14
CA LEU A 275 -4.85 -8.01 19.33
C LEU A 275 -4.85 -8.83 20.62
N ALA A 276 -5.40 -10.04 20.57
CA ALA A 276 -5.45 -10.96 21.71
C ALA A 276 -5.27 -12.41 21.23
N GLY A 277 -4.72 -13.28 22.08
CA GLY A 277 -4.50 -14.70 21.76
C GLY A 277 -5.75 -15.58 21.76
N ARG A 278 -6.93 -15.00 21.51
CA ARG A 278 -8.20 -15.72 21.39
C ARG A 278 -8.56 -15.84 19.90
N GLU A 279 -9.11 -16.99 19.51
CA GLU A 279 -9.62 -17.17 18.15
C GLU A 279 -10.93 -16.39 17.98
N PRO A 280 -11.13 -15.74 16.81
CA PRO A 280 -12.39 -15.11 16.48
C PRO A 280 -13.47 -16.17 16.21
N VAL A 281 -14.68 -15.92 16.71
CA VAL A 281 -15.87 -16.77 16.50
C VAL A 281 -16.95 -16.07 15.66
N GLN A 282 -16.80 -14.76 15.44
CA GLN A 282 -17.66 -13.96 14.59
C GLN A 282 -16.82 -12.97 13.79
N TRP A 283 -17.21 -12.76 12.54
CA TRP A 283 -16.61 -11.78 11.64
C TRP A 283 -17.60 -10.71 11.24
N LYS A 284 -17.10 -9.48 11.10
CA LYS A 284 -17.86 -8.30 10.69
C LYS A 284 -17.01 -7.39 9.81
N HIS A 285 -17.65 -6.73 8.86
CA HIS A 285 -17.03 -5.65 8.10
C HIS A 285 -16.61 -4.52 9.03
N ALA A 286 -15.40 -4.00 8.83
CA ALA A 286 -14.92 -2.82 9.52
C ALA A 286 -15.48 -1.56 8.88
N ILE A 287 -15.99 -0.65 9.71
CA ILE A 287 -16.40 0.68 9.27
C ILE A 287 -15.20 1.62 9.35
N VAL A 288 -14.96 2.36 8.29
CA VAL A 288 -13.81 3.26 8.16
C VAL A 288 -14.25 4.68 7.80
N VAL A 289 -13.38 5.65 8.07
CA VAL A 289 -13.57 7.04 7.60
C VAL A 289 -13.26 7.12 6.10
N GLN A 290 -14.17 7.67 5.32
CA GLN A 290 -13.92 8.02 3.91
C GLN A 290 -13.29 9.40 3.75
N LYS A 291 -12.46 9.51 2.72
CA LYS A 291 -11.85 10.76 2.26
C LYS A 291 -12.87 11.68 1.53
N PRO A 292 -12.53 12.98 1.33
CA PRO A 292 -11.22 13.59 1.52
C PRO A 292 -10.88 13.76 3.00
N VAL A 293 -9.60 14.01 3.34
CA VAL A 293 -9.04 14.21 4.69
C VAL A 293 -9.69 15.42 5.43
N ARG A 294 -10.77 15.98 4.88
CA ARG A 294 -11.57 17.11 5.36
C ARG A 294 -13.09 16.87 5.32
N SER A 295 -13.61 15.71 4.90
CA SER A 295 -15.02 15.34 5.10
C SER A 295 -15.13 14.23 6.16
N MET A 296 -16.28 14.16 6.83
CA MET A 296 -16.55 13.25 7.94
C MET A 296 -17.67 12.27 7.57
N ASP A 297 -17.47 11.52 6.48
CA ASP A 297 -18.41 10.49 6.08
C ASP A 297 -17.82 9.12 6.47
N PHE A 298 -18.57 8.35 7.26
CA PHE A 298 -18.23 6.96 7.61
C PHE A 298 -19.04 6.05 6.72
N CYS A 299 -18.39 5.02 6.21
CA CYS A 299 -19.07 3.95 5.50
C CYS A 299 -18.42 2.60 5.79
N SER A 300 -19.21 1.55 5.65
CA SER A 300 -18.69 0.26 5.19
C SER A 300 -18.21 0.51 3.77
N TRP A 301 -16.91 0.62 3.58
CA TRP A 301 -16.39 0.57 2.23
C TRP A 301 -16.12 -0.89 1.92
N HIS A 302 -16.85 -1.43 0.95
CA HIS A 302 -16.65 -2.80 0.48
C HIS A 302 -15.28 -2.99 -0.18
N GLU A 303 -14.48 -1.93 -0.40
CA GLU A 303 -13.27 -2.01 -1.22
C GLU A 303 -12.27 -0.90 -0.85
N LEU A 304 -11.36 -1.08 0.10
CA LEU A 304 -10.25 -0.13 0.33
C LEU A 304 -9.38 -0.02 -0.93
N ASP A 305 -9.09 1.21 -1.36
CA ASP A 305 -8.23 1.48 -2.51
C ASP A 305 -6.81 1.04 -2.15
N THR A 306 -6.42 -0.14 -2.65
CA THR A 306 -5.07 -0.69 -2.58
C THR A 306 -4.47 -0.80 -3.97
N ARG A 307 -4.82 0.13 -4.89
CA ARG A 307 -4.36 0.10 -6.29
C ARG A 307 -2.86 0.11 -6.45
N SER A 308 -2.11 0.62 -5.46
CA SER A 308 -0.65 0.52 -5.47
C SER A 308 -0.13 -0.91 -5.23
N GLY A 309 -1.02 -1.85 -4.90
CA GLY A 309 -0.73 -3.20 -4.43
C GLY A 309 -0.32 -3.25 -2.95
N ASN A 310 -0.38 -2.14 -2.21
CA ASN A 310 0.05 -2.10 -0.81
C ASN A 310 -1.14 -2.11 0.14
N GLY A 311 -0.99 -2.83 1.25
CA GLY A 311 -1.90 -2.84 2.38
C GLY A 311 -1.15 -2.55 3.67
N ALA A 312 -1.80 -1.86 4.61
CA ALA A 312 -1.22 -1.57 5.92
C ALA A 312 -2.28 -1.61 7.01
N ILE A 313 -1.84 -2.02 8.21
CA ILE A 313 -2.57 -1.85 9.46
C ILE A 313 -1.61 -1.24 10.48
N ALA A 314 -1.99 -0.12 11.09
CA ALA A 314 -1.14 0.64 12.02
C ALA A 314 -1.93 1.19 13.20
N ASP A 315 -1.22 1.61 14.24
CA ASP A 315 -1.77 2.54 15.22
C ASP A 315 -2.14 3.87 14.54
N ALA A 316 -3.38 4.31 14.71
CA ALA A 316 -3.87 5.50 14.02
C ALA A 316 -3.18 6.79 14.48
N ASP A 317 -2.93 6.92 15.79
CA ASP A 317 -2.27 8.09 16.37
C ASP A 317 -0.83 8.23 15.88
N ALA A 318 -0.08 7.13 15.90
CA ALA A 318 1.28 7.09 15.41
C ALA A 318 1.35 7.31 13.90
N PHE A 319 0.46 6.68 13.11
CA PHE A 319 0.48 6.80 11.66
C PHE A 319 0.13 8.23 11.22
N PHE A 320 -1.04 8.74 11.59
CA PHE A 320 -1.49 10.06 11.16
C PHE A 320 -0.69 11.20 11.82
N GLY A 321 -0.08 10.94 12.98
CA GLY A 321 0.83 11.85 13.67
C GLY A 321 2.26 11.85 13.13
N MET A 322 2.62 10.95 12.20
CA MET A 322 3.93 10.99 11.55
C MET A 322 4.14 12.34 10.86
N THR A 323 5.36 12.85 10.92
CA THR A 323 5.76 13.93 10.02
C THR A 323 5.91 13.42 8.60
N HIS A 324 5.73 14.30 7.61
CA HIS A 324 6.01 13.97 6.19
C HIS A 324 7.41 13.36 5.99
N ARG A 325 8.41 13.83 6.75
CA ARG A 325 9.77 13.26 6.73
C ARG A 325 9.83 11.84 7.29
N GLN A 326 9.11 11.55 8.37
CA GLN A 326 9.01 10.20 8.95
C GLN A 326 8.30 9.25 8.00
N TYR A 327 7.20 9.70 7.41
CA TYR A 327 6.45 8.95 6.41
C TYR A 327 7.32 8.57 5.21
N SER A 328 8.10 9.50 4.67
CA SER A 328 9.08 9.23 3.61
C SER A 328 10.12 8.16 3.99
N ARG A 329 10.41 7.93 5.28
CA ARG A 329 11.26 6.79 5.72
C ARG A 329 10.53 5.47 5.64
N VAL A 330 9.25 5.44 6.01
CA VAL A 330 8.40 4.25 5.87
C VAL A 330 8.26 3.88 4.38
N GLU A 331 8.06 4.85 3.49
CA GLU A 331 8.03 4.65 2.02
C GLU A 331 9.31 4.03 1.41
N ARG A 332 10.40 3.95 2.18
CA ARG A 332 11.67 3.34 1.77
C ARG A 332 11.85 1.91 2.27
N GLN A 333 11.03 1.44 3.19
CA GLN A 333 11.14 0.10 3.79
C GLN A 333 10.51 -0.99 2.93
N VAL A 334 10.26 -0.71 1.64
CA VAL A 334 9.47 -1.55 0.74
C VAL A 334 10.07 -2.95 0.64
N GLU A 335 9.49 -3.86 1.42
CA GLU A 335 9.64 -5.29 1.35
C GLU A 335 8.23 -5.90 1.15
N GLN A 336 8.16 -7.17 0.79
CA GLN A 336 6.86 -7.84 0.58
C GLN A 336 5.98 -7.82 1.84
N ALA A 337 6.57 -7.92 3.02
CA ALA A 337 5.89 -7.79 4.31
C ALA A 337 6.87 -7.28 5.37
N PHE A 338 6.56 -6.16 6.04
CA PHE A 338 7.48 -5.51 6.99
C PHE A 338 6.75 -4.74 8.10
N LEU A 339 7.47 -4.47 9.20
CA LEU A 339 7.02 -3.53 10.22
C LEU A 339 7.33 -2.09 9.79
N MET A 340 6.32 -1.23 9.79
CA MET A 340 6.51 0.19 9.49
C MET A 340 7.20 0.88 10.67
N ASP A 341 8.41 1.39 10.46
CA ASP A 341 9.18 2.08 11.49
C ASP A 341 9.64 3.48 11.01
N PRO A 342 9.03 4.58 11.47
CA PRO A 342 9.46 5.94 11.11
C PRO A 342 10.83 6.36 11.71
N GLY A 343 11.48 5.48 12.48
CA GLY A 343 12.76 5.68 13.17
C GLY A 343 12.64 5.76 14.69
N SER A 344 11.44 5.57 15.25
CA SER A 344 11.16 5.58 16.69
C SER A 344 10.66 4.24 17.22
N GLY A 345 10.67 3.19 16.39
CA GLY A 345 10.08 1.89 16.65
C GLY A 345 8.87 1.63 15.76
N PRO A 346 8.44 0.36 15.67
CA PRO A 346 7.36 -0.04 14.78
C PRO A 346 6.03 0.57 15.21
N ILE A 347 5.24 1.02 14.26
CA ILE A 347 3.91 1.63 14.47
C ILE A 347 2.77 0.83 13.83
N GLY A 348 3.12 -0.19 13.05
CA GLY A 348 2.20 -0.98 12.24
C GLY A 348 2.93 -1.99 11.39
N ALA A 349 2.19 -2.70 10.56
CA ALA A 349 2.71 -3.58 9.55
C ALA A 349 2.16 -3.20 8.17
N SER A 350 2.96 -3.44 7.14
CA SER A 350 2.56 -3.23 5.75
C SER A 350 3.01 -4.41 4.89
N THR A 351 2.24 -4.65 3.84
CA THR A 351 2.44 -5.70 2.86
C THR A 351 2.33 -5.14 1.46
N TYR A 352 3.08 -5.72 0.53
CA TYR A 352 2.89 -5.55 -0.90
C TYR A 352 2.33 -6.85 -1.46
N SER A 353 1.14 -6.80 -2.05
CA SER A 353 0.43 -7.94 -2.59
C SER A 353 1.22 -8.63 -3.70
N GLY A 354 2.10 -7.93 -4.43
CA GLY A 354 2.79 -8.50 -5.59
C GLY A 354 1.95 -8.45 -6.88
N ARG A 355 0.70 -8.01 -6.80
CA ARG A 355 -0.20 -7.80 -7.94
C ARG A 355 -0.53 -6.32 -8.06
N GLN A 356 -0.48 -5.76 -9.27
CA GLN A 356 -0.88 -4.37 -9.51
C GLN A 356 -2.38 -4.30 -9.75
N TYR A 357 -3.04 -3.30 -9.15
CA TYR A 357 -4.48 -3.04 -9.18
C TYR A 357 -5.32 -4.04 -8.38
N GLY A 358 -5.75 -3.63 -7.18
CA GLY A 358 -6.65 -4.42 -6.34
C GLY A 358 -7.43 -3.55 -5.37
N VAL A 359 -8.52 -4.12 -4.86
CA VAL A 359 -9.31 -3.61 -3.75
C VAL A 359 -9.11 -4.55 -2.56
N ALA A 360 -9.14 -4.01 -1.35
CA ALA A 360 -8.99 -4.84 -0.16
C ALA A 360 -10.17 -4.64 0.80
N GLN A 361 -10.59 -5.68 1.49
CA GLN A 361 -11.66 -5.59 2.48
C GLN A 361 -11.09 -5.66 3.90
N ALA A 362 -11.69 -4.92 4.83
CA ALA A 362 -11.25 -4.92 6.22
C ALA A 362 -12.30 -5.57 7.12
N TYR A 363 -11.89 -6.54 7.94
CA TYR A 363 -12.80 -7.30 8.80
C TYR A 363 -12.32 -7.38 10.25
N TRP A 364 -13.24 -7.17 11.17
CA TRP A 364 -13.05 -7.43 12.60
C TRP A 364 -13.42 -8.87 12.94
N GLY A 365 -12.48 -9.58 13.54
CA GLY A 365 -12.70 -10.86 14.22
C GLY A 365 -13.01 -10.62 15.69
N LEU A 366 -14.14 -11.15 16.15
CA LEU A 366 -14.68 -10.96 17.50
C LEU A 366 -14.68 -12.27 18.30
N ASP A 367 -14.42 -12.21 19.60
CA ASP A 367 -14.58 -13.35 20.51
C ASP A 367 -16.06 -13.58 20.91
N GLU A 368 -16.30 -14.60 21.75
CA GLU A 368 -17.64 -14.97 22.24
C GLU A 368 -18.37 -13.83 22.98
N ASP A 369 -17.62 -12.90 23.57
CA ASP A 369 -18.14 -11.73 24.27
C ASP A 369 -18.36 -10.53 23.32
N GLY A 370 -18.08 -10.69 22.03
CA GLY A 370 -18.14 -9.64 21.02
C GLY A 370 -16.97 -8.66 21.08
N ARG A 371 -15.86 -9.00 21.76
CA ARG A 371 -14.66 -8.15 21.83
C ARG A 371 -13.77 -8.34 20.60
N PRO A 372 -13.18 -7.28 20.04
CA PRO A 372 -12.26 -7.41 18.91
C PRO A 372 -10.96 -8.10 19.34
N VAL A 373 -10.59 -9.16 18.64
CA VAL A 373 -9.36 -9.92 18.87
C VAL A 373 -8.42 -9.92 17.67
N GLN A 374 -8.93 -9.57 16.48
CA GLN A 374 -8.17 -9.51 15.24
C GLN A 374 -8.76 -8.49 14.27
N LEU A 375 -7.91 -7.84 13.47
CA LEU A 375 -8.30 -7.11 12.26
C LEU A 375 -7.58 -7.73 11.05
N VAL A 376 -8.33 -7.99 9.98
CA VAL A 376 -7.81 -8.51 8.70
C VAL A 376 -8.00 -7.46 7.62
N LEU A 377 -6.99 -7.26 6.80
CA LEU A 377 -7.04 -6.59 5.51
C LEU A 377 -6.84 -7.66 4.43
N ASP A 378 -7.89 -8.01 3.70
CA ASP A 378 -7.93 -9.08 2.73
C ASP A 378 -7.88 -8.52 1.31
N HIS A 379 -6.92 -8.96 0.50
CA HIS A 379 -6.81 -8.58 -0.91
C HIS A 379 -7.70 -9.43 -1.83
N GLN A 380 -8.55 -10.30 -1.26
CA GLN A 380 -9.52 -11.14 -1.98
C GLN A 380 -8.86 -12.05 -3.01
N GLU A 381 -7.70 -12.62 -2.65
CA GLU A 381 -6.96 -13.55 -3.51
C GLU A 381 -7.34 -15.02 -3.23
N LEU A 382 -7.86 -15.32 -2.03
CA LEU A 382 -8.15 -16.69 -1.58
C LEU A 382 -9.60 -16.83 -1.10
N TRP A 383 -10.30 -17.83 -1.62
CA TRP A 383 -11.73 -18.04 -1.37
C TRP A 383 -12.05 -19.12 -0.33
N ALA A 384 -11.22 -20.15 -0.12
CA ALA A 384 -11.57 -21.17 0.88
C ALA A 384 -10.38 -22.08 1.17
N PRO A 385 -10.30 -22.67 2.37
CA PRO A 385 -9.45 -23.83 2.60
C PRO A 385 -9.71 -24.94 1.59
N ALA A 386 -8.64 -25.62 1.21
CA ALA A 386 -8.69 -26.78 0.34
C ALA A 386 -7.79 -27.89 0.89
N ASP A 387 -8.05 -29.11 0.45
CA ASP A 387 -7.09 -30.21 0.61
C ASP A 387 -5.99 -30.08 -0.44
N SER A 388 -4.82 -30.68 -0.16
CA SER A 388 -3.76 -30.75 -1.15
C SER A 388 -4.24 -31.51 -2.39
N PRO A 389 -3.90 -31.06 -3.62
CA PRO A 389 -4.24 -31.78 -4.85
C PRO A 389 -3.76 -33.24 -4.85
N GLU A 390 -2.66 -33.53 -4.15
CA GLU A 390 -2.10 -34.89 -4.01
C GLU A 390 -2.87 -35.77 -3.02
N ALA A 391 -3.67 -35.19 -2.10
CA ALA A 391 -4.45 -35.95 -1.12
C ALA A 391 -5.76 -36.53 -1.71
N THR A 392 -6.19 -36.01 -2.86
CA THR A 392 -7.39 -36.42 -3.60
C THR A 392 -7.10 -37.41 -4.75
N ALA A 393 -5.83 -37.79 -4.96
CA ALA A 393 -5.38 -38.66 -6.06
C ALA A 393 -5.36 -40.15 -5.71
#